data_AF-A0A7C5L685-F1
#
_entry.id   AF-A0A7C5L685-F1
#
_cell.length_a   1.000
_cell.length_b   1.000
_cell.length_c   1.000
_cell.angle_alpha   90.00
_cell.angle_beta   90.00
_cell.angle_gamma   90.00
#
_symmetry.space_group_name_H-M   'P 1'
#
loop_
_entity.id
_entity.type
_entity.pdbx_description
1 polymer ?
#
loop_
_entity_poly.entity_id
_entity_poly.type
_entity_poly.pdbx_seq_one_letter_code
_entity_poly.pdbx_strand_id
1 'polypeptide(L)'
;MRRILLGIGAALSLGFALLPLVWTAMVSLAEHPDFLLRGGLSPTFDNYRDLFTSEDLHFADYLKNSLLVSSLSALLSLTASFLCAYALSRLSPFKALPLLLGVLGISLFPQISSAGFLYRIFSLTGLI
;
A
#
# COMPACT_ATOMS: atom_id res chain seq x y z
N MET A 1 35.21 11.24 8.30
CA MET A 1 34.93 9.80 8.15
C MET A 1 33.47 9.42 8.40
N ARG A 2 32.88 9.57 9.61
CA ARG A 2 31.50 9.14 9.93
C ARG A 2 30.40 9.65 8.97
N ARG A 3 30.41 10.95 8.63
CA ARG A 3 29.42 11.53 7.70
C ARG A 3 29.51 10.94 6.28
N ILE A 4 30.72 10.58 5.85
CA ILE A 4 30.97 9.97 4.54
C ILE A 4 30.42 8.53 4.54
N LEU A 5 30.68 7.76 5.60
CA LEU A 5 30.11 6.40 5.74
C LEU A 5 28.58 6.43 5.80
N LEU A 6 27.99 7.37 6.53
CA LEU A 6 26.53 7.54 6.58
C LEU A 6 25.96 7.95 5.21
N GLY A 7 26.64 8.82 4.48
CA GLY A 7 26.25 9.22 3.13
C GLY A 7 26.28 8.05 2.15
N ILE A 8 27.34 7.24 2.18
CA ILE A 8 27.47 6.04 1.34
C ILE A 8 26.39 5.02 1.72
N GLY A 9 26.19 4.76 3.02
CA GLY A 9 25.17 3.84 3.49
C GLY A 9 23.76 4.26 3.06
N ALA A 10 23.42 5.54 3.25
CA ALA A 10 22.14 6.07 2.80
C ALA A 10 21.96 5.98 1.27
N ALA A 11 23.00 6.29 0.50
CA ALA A 11 22.96 6.18 -0.96
C ALA A 11 22.75 4.74 -1.43
N LEU A 12 23.42 3.77 -0.81
CA LEU A 12 23.24 2.35 -1.12
C LEU A 12 21.84 1.85 -0.74
N SER A 13 21.34 2.21 0.45
CA SER A 13 19.97 1.85 0.88
C SER A 13 18.91 2.45 -0.04
N LEU A 14 19.05 3.72 -0.41
CA LEU A 14 18.16 4.38 -1.37
C LEU A 14 18.24 3.73 -2.75
N GLY A 15 19.45 3.49 -3.26
CA GLY A 15 19.64 2.82 -4.54
C GLY A 15 18.99 1.44 -4.58
N PHE A 16 19.18 0.65 -3.52
CA PHE A 16 18.54 -0.66 -3.39
C PHE A 16 17.01 -0.58 -3.31
N ALA A 17 16.48 0.37 -2.53
CA ALA A 17 15.03 0.58 -2.39
C ALA A 17 14.36 1.09 -3.68
N LEU A 18 15.06 1.90 -4.47
CA LEU A 18 14.56 2.46 -5.73
C LEU A 18 14.68 1.49 -6.90
N LEU A 19 15.57 0.50 -6.83
CA LEU A 19 15.79 -0.47 -7.91
C LEU A 19 14.48 -1.14 -8.42
N PRO A 20 13.59 -1.68 -7.57
CA PRO A 20 12.32 -2.23 -8.05
C PRO A 20 11.40 -1.17 -8.69
N LEU A 21 11.42 0.07 -8.20
CA LEU A 21 10.62 1.16 -8.77
C LEU A 21 11.13 1.56 -10.15
N VAL A 22 12.45 1.66 -10.31
CA VAL A 22 13.08 1.91 -11.61
C VAL A 22 12.74 0.79 -12.58
N TRP A 23 12.80 -0.47 -12.13
CA TRP A 23 12.43 -1.62 -12.95
C TRP A 23 10.96 -1.54 -13.40
N THR A 24 10.02 -1.29 -12.48
CA THR A 24 8.60 -1.13 -12.83
C THR A 24 8.37 0.02 -13.81
N ALA A 25 9.08 1.14 -13.64
CA ALA A 25 8.98 2.28 -14.56
C ALA A 25 9.55 1.96 -15.96
N MET A 26 10.62 1.17 -16.05
CA MET A 26 11.16 0.71 -17.34
C MET A 26 10.16 -0.22 -18.03
N VAL A 27 9.58 -1.17 -17.31
CA VAL A 27 8.58 -2.11 -17.85
C VAL A 27 7.31 -1.38 -18.29
N SER A 28 6.84 -0.37 -17.55
CA SER A 28 5.64 0.38 -17.92
C SER A 28 5.81 1.22 -19.20
N LEU A 29 7.05 1.63 -19.49
CA LEU A 29 7.40 2.33 -20.73
C LEU A 29 7.81 1.37 -21.86
N ALA A 30 7.99 0.08 -21.59
CA ALA A 30 8.44 -0.86 -22.61
C ALA A 30 7.29 -1.21 -23.58
N GLU A 31 7.56 -1.14 -24.88
CA GLU A 31 6.63 -1.60 -25.92
C GLU A 31 6.27 -3.09 -25.75
N HIS A 32 7.24 -3.90 -25.29
CA HIS A 32 7.03 -5.30 -24.97
C HIS A 32 7.69 -5.66 -23.62
N PRO A 33 7.05 -6.48 -22.77
CA PRO A 33 7.59 -6.85 -21.47
C PRO A 33 8.85 -7.73 -21.55
N ASP A 34 9.11 -8.37 -22.69
CA ASP A 34 10.29 -9.19 -22.99
C ASP A 34 11.41 -8.39 -23.68
N PHE A 35 11.45 -7.06 -23.53
CA PHE A 35 12.42 -6.16 -24.17
C PHE A 35 13.90 -6.54 -24.01
N LEU A 36 14.27 -7.19 -22.90
CA LEU A 36 15.64 -7.68 -22.67
C LEU A 36 16.05 -8.78 -23.67
N LEU A 37 15.11 -9.60 -24.14
CA LEU A 37 15.36 -10.66 -25.12
C LEU A 37 15.36 -10.11 -26.56
N ARG A 38 14.73 -8.95 -26.77
CA ARG A 38 14.54 -8.33 -28.09
C ARG A 38 15.62 -7.31 -28.47
N GLY A 39 16.67 -7.18 -27.66
CA GLY A 39 17.82 -6.33 -27.95
C GLY A 39 17.78 -4.94 -27.31
N GLY A 40 16.87 -4.67 -26.37
CA GLY A 40 16.86 -3.43 -25.59
C GLY A 40 15.47 -2.85 -25.35
N LEU A 41 15.42 -1.79 -24.55
CA LEU A 41 14.19 -1.06 -24.23
C LEU A 41 13.79 -0.14 -25.39
N SER A 42 12.61 -0.35 -25.95
CA SER A 42 11.92 0.60 -26.84
C SER A 42 10.88 1.37 -26.01
N PRO A 43 11.17 2.63 -25.61
CA PRO A 43 10.26 3.40 -24.76
C PRO A 43 9.06 3.92 -25.57
N THR A 44 7.86 3.62 -25.11
CA THR A 44 6.58 4.12 -25.65
C THR A 44 5.65 4.58 -24.54
N PHE A 45 4.69 5.44 -24.88
CA PHE A 45 3.58 5.83 -24.02
C PHE A 45 2.27 5.10 -24.35
N ASP A 46 2.29 4.17 -25.30
CA ASP A 46 1.09 3.45 -25.74
C ASP A 46 0.43 2.68 -24.59
N ASN A 47 1.21 2.02 -23.73
CA ASN A 47 0.70 1.36 -22.52
C ASN A 47 -0.14 2.30 -21.62
N TYR A 48 0.27 3.57 -21.51
CA TYR A 48 -0.46 4.58 -20.74
C TYR A 48 -1.69 5.10 -21.48
N ARG A 49 -1.62 5.23 -22.80
CA ARG A 49 -2.78 5.59 -23.62
C ARG A 49 -3.85 4.51 -23.50
N ASP A 50 -3.45 3.26 -23.70
CA ASP A 50 -4.31 2.08 -23.66
C ASP A 50 -5.02 1.94 -22.31
N LEU A 51 -4.35 2.28 -21.21
CA LEU A 51 -4.92 2.36 -19.87
C LEU A 51 -6.19 3.24 -19.79
N PHE A 52 -6.26 4.32 -20.56
CA PHE A 52 -7.40 5.26 -20.54
C PHE A 52 -8.34 5.12 -21.74
N THR A 53 -7.90 4.51 -22.84
CA THR A 53 -8.72 4.33 -24.05
C THR A 53 -9.36 2.96 -24.14
N SER A 54 -8.82 1.95 -23.46
CA SER A 54 -9.38 0.59 -23.49
C SER A 54 -10.56 0.50 -22.53
N GLU A 55 -11.76 0.30 -23.06
CA GLU A 55 -12.99 0.15 -22.25
C GLU A 55 -12.91 -1.06 -21.31
N ASP A 56 -12.20 -2.13 -21.71
CA ASP A 56 -12.08 -3.35 -20.91
C ASP A 56 -11.32 -3.16 -19.59
N LEU A 57 -10.37 -2.22 -19.53
CA LEU A 57 -9.46 -2.09 -18.39
C LEU A 57 -10.10 -1.36 -17.20
N HIS A 58 -11.16 -0.58 -17.41
CA HIS A 58 -11.88 0.19 -16.37
C HIS A 58 -10.95 0.95 -15.40
N PHE A 59 -9.75 1.33 -15.86
CA PHE A 59 -8.68 1.77 -14.96
C PHE A 59 -9.03 3.05 -14.20
N ALA A 60 -9.64 4.01 -14.88
CA ALA A 60 -10.05 5.26 -14.26
C ALA A 60 -11.05 5.03 -13.11
N ASP A 61 -11.94 4.05 -13.25
CA ASP A 61 -12.94 3.74 -12.22
C ASP A 61 -12.31 2.97 -11.05
N TYR A 62 -11.40 2.04 -11.33
CA TYR A 62 -10.61 1.38 -10.28
C TYR A 62 -9.74 2.37 -9.51
N LEU A 63 -9.08 3.29 -10.21
CA LEU A 63 -8.27 4.34 -9.58
C LEU A 63 -9.13 5.25 -8.69
N LYS A 64 -10.29 5.69 -9.18
CA LYS A 64 -11.24 6.50 -8.38
C LYS A 64 -11.72 5.73 -7.16
N ASN A 65 -12.10 4.46 -7.30
CA ASN A 65 -12.56 3.64 -6.19
C ASN A 65 -11.45 3.45 -5.15
N SER A 66 -10.23 3.11 -5.58
CA SER A 66 -9.08 2.97 -4.68
C SER A 66 -8.75 4.27 -3.96
N LEU A 67 -8.77 5.42 -4.64
CA LEU A 67 -8.55 6.73 -4.01
C LEU A 67 -9.63 7.06 -2.99
N LEU A 68 -10.90 6.85 -3.34
CA LEU A 68 -12.03 7.12 -2.45
C LEU A 68 -11.98 6.21 -1.22
N VAL A 69 -11.86 4.90 -1.41
CA VAL A 69 -11.83 3.93 -0.31
C VAL A 69 -10.61 4.16 0.58
N SER A 70 -9.41 4.29 0.00
CA SER A 70 -8.19 4.48 0.81
C SER A 70 -8.20 5.78 1.59
N SER A 71 -8.65 6.89 1.00
CA SER A 71 -8.71 8.19 1.69
C SER A 71 -9.75 8.20 2.80
N LEU A 72 -10.96 7.68 2.56
CA LEU A 72 -11.99 7.58 3.59
C LEU A 72 -11.55 6.64 4.72
N SER A 73 -10.99 5.47 4.39
CA SER A 73 -10.46 4.55 5.39
C SER A 73 -9.34 5.20 6.21
N ALA A 74 -8.39 5.88 5.56
CA ALA A 74 -7.31 6.57 6.28
C ALA A 74 -7.84 7.66 7.21
N LEU A 75 -8.81 8.47 6.76
CA LEU A 75 -9.40 9.54 7.56
C LEU A 75 -10.14 9.00 8.79
N LEU A 76 -10.98 7.98 8.58
CA LEU A 76 -11.76 7.36 9.66
C LEU A 76 -10.83 6.67 10.67
N SER A 77 -9.87 5.88 10.19
CA SER A 77 -8.87 5.23 11.05
C SER A 77 -8.04 6.25 11.81
N LEU A 78 -7.53 7.30 11.16
CA LEU A 78 -6.73 8.33 11.82
C LEU A 78 -7.53 9.04 12.92
N THR A 79 -8.78 9.41 12.64
CA THR A 79 -9.65 10.09 13.61
C THR A 79 -9.90 9.21 14.83
N ALA A 80 -10.27 7.94 14.61
CA ALA A 80 -10.51 6.99 15.69
C ALA A 80 -9.24 6.69 16.49
N SER A 81 -8.11 6.45 15.81
CA SER A 81 -6.81 6.20 16.44
C SER A 81 -6.33 7.40 17.25
N PHE A 82 -6.53 8.63 16.75
CA PHE A 82 -6.15 9.85 17.47
C PHE A 82 -6.94 10.00 18.79
N LEU A 83 -8.26 9.82 18.74
CA LEU A 83 -9.11 9.89 19.94
C LEU A 83 -8.74 8.81 20.96
N CYS A 84 -8.51 7.58 20.49
CA CYS A 84 -8.08 6.48 21.34
C CYS A 84 -6.70 6.73 21.98
N ALA A 85 -5.74 7.20 21.19
CA ALA A 85 -4.40 7.54 21.67
C ALA A 85 -4.42 8.69 22.69
N TYR A 86 -5.27 9.69 22.49
CA TYR A 86 -5.45 10.78 23.46
C TYR A 86 -6.00 10.27 24.79
N ALA A 87 -7.08 9.46 24.74
CA ALA A 87 -7.66 8.86 25.93
C ALA A 87 -6.62 8.03 26.70
N LEU A 88 -5.87 7.18 25.99
CA LEU A 88 -4.88 6.29 26.58
C LEU A 88 -3.68 7.04 27.20
N SER A 89 -3.30 8.18 26.62
CA SER A 89 -2.11 8.93 27.03
C SER A 89 -2.37 10.03 28.07
N ARG A 90 -3.64 10.44 28.26
CA ARG A 90 -3.99 11.59 29.11
C ARG A 90 -5.10 11.32 30.13
N LEU A 91 -5.98 10.33 29.92
CA LEU A 91 -7.08 10.06 30.86
C LEU A 91 -6.68 8.96 31.87
N SER A 92 -6.56 9.33 33.14
CA SER A 92 -6.51 8.39 34.26
C SER A 92 -7.95 7.99 34.63
N PRO A 93 -8.31 6.70 34.83
CA PRO A 93 -7.44 5.61 35.26
C PRO A 93 -7.36 4.43 34.25
N PHE A 94 -7.19 4.69 32.94
CA PHE A 94 -7.09 3.59 31.98
C PHE A 94 -5.82 2.76 32.23
N LYS A 95 -6.00 1.46 32.52
CA LYS A 95 -4.91 0.47 32.48
C LYS A 95 -4.52 0.28 31.02
N ALA A 96 -3.60 1.09 30.54
CA ALA A 96 -3.23 1.13 29.13
C ALA A 96 -2.58 -0.17 28.62
N LEU A 97 -1.92 -0.92 29.51
CA LEU A 97 -1.14 -2.10 29.16
C LEU A 97 -1.97 -3.24 28.53
N PRO A 98 -3.05 -3.75 29.14
CA PRO A 98 -3.84 -4.83 28.54
C PRO A 98 -4.45 -4.44 27.18
N LEU A 99 -4.90 -3.19 27.04
CA LEU A 99 -5.43 -2.69 25.76
C LEU A 99 -4.33 -2.67 24.69
N LEU A 100 -3.15 -2.15 25.03
CA LEU A 100 -2.02 -2.10 24.11
C LEU A 100 -1.54 -3.49 23.70
N LEU A 101 -1.49 -4.44 24.65
CA LEU A 101 -1.17 -5.84 24.37
C LEU A 101 -2.23 -6.50 23.48
N GLY A 102 -3.52 -6.19 23.69
CA GLY A 102 -4.60 -6.64 22.81
C GLY A 102 -4.45 -6.12 21.38
N VAL A 103 -4.18 -4.81 21.21
CA VAL A 103 -3.93 -4.21 19.90
C VAL A 103 -2.71 -4.83 19.22
N LEU A 104 -1.63 -5.07 19.97
CA LEU A 104 -0.45 -5.77 19.47
C LEU A 104 -0.80 -7.19 19.00
N GLY A 105 -1.57 -7.94 19.80
CA GLY A 105 -2.03 -9.27 19.43
C GLY A 105 -2.84 -9.30 18.13
N ILE A 106 -3.75 -8.34 17.94
CA ILE A 106 -4.52 -8.20 16.69
C ILE A 106 -3.60 -7.84 15.52
N SER A 107 -2.61 -6.97 15.75
CA SER A 107 -1.67 -6.52 14.70
C SER A 107 -0.74 -7.63 14.19
N LEU A 108 -0.48 -8.63 15.03
CA LEU A 108 0.30 -9.82 14.66
C LEU A 108 -0.55 -10.93 14.01
N PHE A 109 -1.88 -10.77 13.98
CA PHE A 109 -2.78 -11.77 13.42
C PHE A 109 -2.61 -11.86 11.90
N PRO A 110 -2.51 -13.07 11.31
CA PRO A 110 -2.32 -13.23 9.87
C PRO A 110 -3.57 -12.78 9.10
N GLN A 111 -3.40 -11.75 8.28
CA GLN A 111 -4.50 -11.12 7.51
C GLN A 111 -5.23 -12.11 6.59
N ILE A 112 -4.51 -13.09 6.03
CA ILE A 112 -5.08 -14.12 5.15
C ILE A 112 -6.12 -14.97 5.89
N SER A 113 -5.91 -15.25 7.18
CA SER A 113 -6.85 -16.03 7.99
C SER A 113 -8.14 -15.27 8.29
N SER A 114 -8.13 -13.93 8.25
CA SER A 114 -9.32 -13.10 8.46
C SER A 114 -10.22 -13.00 7.22
N ALA A 115 -9.67 -13.21 6.01
CA ALA A 115 -10.40 -13.02 4.77
C ALA A 115 -11.67 -13.90 4.66
N GLY A 116 -11.57 -15.18 5.00
CA GLY A 116 -12.71 -16.10 4.97
C GLY A 116 -13.81 -15.74 5.97
N PHE A 117 -13.43 -15.21 7.13
CA PHE A 117 -14.39 -14.74 8.14
C PHE A 117 -15.14 -13.50 7.66
N LEU A 118 -14.42 -12.53 7.09
CA LEU A 118 -15.03 -11.33 6.51
C LEU A 118 -15.97 -11.66 5.36
N TYR A 119 -15.58 -12.58 4.47
CA TYR A 119 -16.45 -13.07 3.40
C TYR A 119 -17.77 -13.58 3.95
N ARG A 120 -17.70 -14.45 4.97
CA ARG A 120 -18.92 -15.02 5.57
C ARG A 120 -19.80 -13.96 6.23
N ILE A 121 -19.23 -12.96 6.91
CA ILE A 121 -20.00 -11.84 7.46
C ILE A 121 -20.70 -11.08 6.33
N PHE A 122 -19.95 -10.70 5.29
CA PHE A 122 -20.50 -9.91 4.20
C PHE A 122 -21.61 -10.65 3.44
N SER A 123 -21.46 -11.95 3.20
CA SER A 123 -22.51 -12.79 2.61
C SER A 123 -23.77 -12.89 3.48
N LEU A 124 -23.61 -12.98 4.81
CA LEU A 124 -24.76 -12.99 5.72
C LEU A 124 -25.49 -11.65 5.75
N THR A 125 -24.76 -10.54 5.57
CA THR A 125 -25.35 -9.19 5.51
C THR A 125 -25.90 -8.82 4.13
N GLY A 126 -25.73 -9.69 3.11
CA GLY A 126 -26.14 -9.43 1.73
C GLY A 126 -25.32 -8.34 1.02
N LEU A 127 -24.11 -8.06 1.52
CA LEU A 127 -23.20 -7.06 0.95
C LEU A 127 -22.38 -7.63 -0.22
N ILE A 128 -22.23 -8.96 -0.25
CA ILE A 128 -21.70 -9.78 -1.34
C ILE A 128 -22.47 -11.09 -1.45
#